data_AF-A0A9P4S1K2-F1
#
_entry.id   AF-A0A9P4S1K2-F1
#
_cell.length_a   1.000
_cell.length_b   1.000
_cell.length_c   1.000
_cell.angle_alpha   90.00
_cell.angle_beta   90.00
_cell.angle_gamma   90.00
#
_symmetry.space_group_name_H-M   'P 1'
#
loop_
_entity.id
_entity.type
_entity.pdbx_description
1 polymer ?
#
loop_
_entity_poly.entity_id
_entity_poly.type
_entity_poly.pdbx_seq_one_letter_code
_entity_poly.pdbx_strand_id
1 'polypeptide(L)'
;MGESANSAALLLGLSGPSSSGKTTLARLLRDILPNTSILHIDDFYKTDKDIPVNEDGLQDWDCLDSLDLPLLTSTLEYIKEHGRPPTNFISKEDQNEVGESGVSEKTVVQFREEIQHVCGDRAFDSPIVIIDGFLLYSDIPPLSKVTELLDVKLFLHNVTYQTVKRRREARKGYVTLEGFWEDPPGYVDKIVWPNYVKDHKFLFYDGDVEGRLNEEVCKELGIRGMPERGDNQISIQDMLEWALAAVKEDFRQK
;
A
#
# COMPACT_ATOMS: atom_id res chain seq x y z
N MET A 1 -2.93 35.84 12.06
CA MET A 1 -2.46 34.44 12.13
C MET A 1 -2.33 34.01 10.68
N GLY A 2 -1.10 33.95 10.17
CA GLY A 2 -0.87 33.62 8.76
C GLY A 2 -1.22 32.16 8.52
N GLU A 3 -2.09 31.90 7.55
CA GLU A 3 -2.20 30.58 6.94
C GLU A 3 -0.80 30.23 6.43
N SER A 4 -0.17 29.23 7.03
CA SER A 4 1.07 28.65 6.50
C SER A 4 0.78 28.23 5.07
N ALA A 5 1.61 28.65 4.10
CA ALA A 5 1.52 28.18 2.73
C ALA A 5 1.36 26.66 2.74
N ASN A 6 0.22 26.18 2.25
CA ASN A 6 -0.13 24.76 2.31
C ASN A 6 0.85 24.02 1.40
N SER A 7 1.84 23.35 1.98
CA SER A 7 2.83 22.62 1.21
C SER A 7 2.17 21.36 0.65
N ALA A 8 2.31 21.12 -0.66
CA ALA A 8 1.74 19.96 -1.32
C ALA A 8 2.18 18.67 -0.60
N ALA A 9 1.23 17.75 -0.36
CA ALA A 9 1.55 16.48 0.29
C ALA A 9 2.43 15.61 -0.62
N LEU A 10 3.34 14.87 0.02
CA LEU A 10 4.05 13.77 -0.63
C LEU A 10 3.19 12.51 -0.53
N LEU A 11 2.85 11.92 -1.68
CA LEU A 11 2.09 10.67 -1.74
C LEU A 11 3.03 9.48 -1.87
N LEU A 12 3.09 8.64 -0.84
CA LEU A 12 3.88 7.40 -0.82
C LEU A 12 2.96 6.21 -1.06
N GLY A 13 3.02 5.62 -2.25
CA GLY A 13 2.35 4.37 -2.56
C GLY A 13 3.07 3.18 -1.94
N LEU A 14 2.32 2.33 -1.24
CA LEU A 14 2.77 1.04 -0.75
C LEU A 14 1.86 -0.05 -1.30
N SER A 15 2.33 -0.72 -2.36
CA SER A 15 1.59 -1.78 -3.06
C SER A 15 2.19 -3.16 -2.83
N GLY A 16 1.45 -4.20 -3.21
CA GLY A 16 1.83 -5.60 -3.05
C GLY A 16 0.61 -6.50 -2.90
N PRO A 17 0.75 -7.82 -3.08
CA PRO A 17 -0.34 -8.78 -2.92
C PRO A 17 -0.95 -8.72 -1.52
N SER A 18 -2.16 -9.24 -1.39
CA SER A 18 -2.81 -9.42 -0.09
C SER A 18 -1.87 -10.17 0.87
N SER A 19 -1.91 -9.81 2.15
CA SER A 19 -1.14 -10.46 3.22
C SER A 19 0.40 -10.38 3.11
N SER A 20 0.94 -9.44 2.31
CA SER A 20 2.39 -9.21 2.21
C SER A 20 3.00 -8.42 3.38
N GLY A 21 2.18 -7.75 4.20
CA GLY A 21 2.64 -6.94 5.34
C GLY A 21 2.53 -5.42 5.14
N LYS A 22 1.90 -4.96 4.06
CA LYS A 22 1.74 -3.53 3.72
C LYS A 22 1.20 -2.70 4.87
N THR A 23 0.04 -3.06 5.43
CA THR A 23 -0.61 -2.31 6.52
C THR A 23 0.24 -2.23 7.77
N THR A 24 0.95 -3.31 8.12
CA THR A 24 1.92 -3.29 9.22
C THR A 24 3.06 -2.32 8.94
N LEU A 25 3.62 -2.35 7.73
CA LEU A 25 4.69 -1.45 7.32
C LEU A 25 4.21 0.01 7.24
N ALA A 26 3.02 0.28 6.72
CA ALA A 26 2.42 1.62 6.66
C ALA A 26 2.25 2.22 8.05
N ARG A 27 1.75 1.44 9.02
CA ARG A 27 1.62 1.88 10.42
C ARG A 27 2.98 2.17 11.05
N LEU A 28 3.98 1.31 10.84
CA LEU A 28 5.35 1.55 11.34
C LEU A 28 5.97 2.81 10.72
N LEU A 29 5.82 3.01 9.40
CA LEU A 29 6.30 4.20 8.72
C LEU A 29 5.61 5.46 9.24
N ARG A 30 4.29 5.44 9.44
CA ARG A 30 3.54 6.54 10.06
C ARG A 30 4.05 6.88 11.46
N ASP A 31 4.40 5.87 12.24
CA ASP A 31 4.87 6.07 13.62
C ASP A 31 6.33 6.58 13.68
N ILE A 32 7.10 6.42 12.60
CA ILE A 32 8.52 6.82 12.51
C ILE A 32 8.68 8.16 11.79
N LEU A 33 7.98 8.35 10.69
CA LEU A 33 8.03 9.55 9.86
C LEU A 33 7.13 10.64 10.49
N PRO A 34 7.61 11.89 10.60
CA PRO A 34 6.78 12.97 11.13
C PRO A 34 5.74 13.41 10.11
N ASN A 35 4.68 14.08 10.58
CA ASN A 35 3.59 14.62 9.75
C ASN A 35 3.03 13.60 8.72
N THR A 36 2.90 12.34 9.15
CA THR A 36 2.51 11.22 8.27
C THR A 36 1.12 10.71 8.64
N SER A 37 0.32 10.43 7.61
CA SER A 37 -0.99 9.77 7.73
C SER A 37 -1.10 8.62 6.73
N ILE A 38 -2.12 7.77 6.90
CA ILE A 38 -2.35 6.61 6.03
C ILE A 38 -3.74 6.76 5.40
N LEU A 39 -3.83 6.45 4.11
CA LEU A 39 -5.05 6.27 3.34
C LEU A 39 -5.04 4.82 2.83
N HIS A 40 -6.05 4.04 3.19
CA HIS A 40 -6.18 2.66 2.69
C HIS A 40 -7.09 2.66 1.47
N ILE A 41 -6.68 2.00 0.38
CA ILE A 41 -7.57 1.89 -0.79
C ILE A 41 -8.82 1.07 -0.48
N ASP A 42 -8.76 0.20 0.53
CA ASP A 42 -9.87 -0.62 0.99
C ASP A 42 -11.03 0.25 1.53
N ASP A 43 -10.77 1.49 1.95
CA ASP A 43 -11.83 2.45 2.30
C ASP A 43 -12.66 2.91 1.08
N PHE A 44 -12.21 2.60 -0.14
CA PHE A 44 -12.86 2.95 -1.41
C PHE A 44 -13.54 1.75 -2.08
N TYR A 45 -13.75 0.63 -1.37
CA TYR A 45 -14.63 -0.42 -1.88
C TYR A 45 -16.04 0.13 -2.14
N LYS A 46 -16.67 -0.40 -3.19
CA LYS A 46 -18.10 -0.19 -3.43
C LYS A 46 -18.94 -0.90 -2.37
N THR A 47 -20.25 -0.66 -2.38
CA THR A 47 -21.16 -1.39 -1.50
C THR A 47 -21.17 -2.88 -1.84
N ASP A 48 -21.48 -3.73 -0.86
CA ASP A 48 -21.45 -5.18 -1.01
C ASP A 48 -22.28 -5.64 -2.23
N LYS A 49 -23.37 -4.95 -2.58
CA LYS A 49 -24.22 -5.25 -3.74
C LYS A 49 -23.60 -4.90 -5.10
N ASP A 50 -22.66 -3.96 -5.11
CA ASP A 50 -21.99 -3.46 -6.30
C ASP A 50 -20.65 -4.15 -6.55
N ILE A 51 -20.24 -5.06 -5.65
CA ILE A 51 -19.05 -5.89 -5.85
C ILE A 51 -19.30 -6.84 -7.02
N PRO A 52 -18.41 -6.89 -8.03
CA PRO A 52 -18.54 -7.81 -9.16
C PRO A 52 -18.65 -9.26 -8.70
N VAL A 53 -19.37 -10.07 -9.46
CA VAL A 53 -19.48 -11.50 -9.21
C VAL A 53 -18.87 -12.25 -10.38
N ASN A 54 -17.97 -13.19 -10.10
CA ASN A 54 -17.32 -13.99 -11.13
C ASN A 54 -18.25 -15.10 -11.66
N GLU A 55 -17.75 -15.87 -12.63
CA GLU A 55 -18.53 -16.96 -13.27
C GLU A 55 -18.95 -18.07 -12.29
N ASP A 56 -18.23 -18.24 -11.18
CA ASP A 56 -18.52 -19.20 -10.11
C ASP A 56 -19.55 -18.69 -9.09
N GLY A 57 -20.05 -17.46 -9.25
CA GLY A 57 -20.97 -16.84 -8.29
C GLY A 57 -20.29 -16.27 -7.04
N LEU A 58 -18.97 -16.07 -7.07
CA LEU A 58 -18.20 -15.48 -5.97
C LEU A 58 -18.04 -13.98 -6.18
N GLN A 59 -18.23 -13.20 -5.11
CA GLN A 59 -17.94 -11.76 -5.12
C GLN A 59 -16.43 -11.54 -5.24
N ASP A 60 -16.01 -10.75 -6.22
CA ASP A 60 -14.62 -10.45 -6.50
C ASP A 60 -14.23 -9.12 -5.85
N TRP A 61 -13.79 -9.19 -4.58
CA TRP A 61 -13.30 -8.03 -3.85
C TRP A 61 -11.89 -7.61 -4.30
N ASP A 62 -11.09 -8.53 -4.84
CA ASP A 62 -9.67 -8.31 -5.14
C ASP A 62 -9.47 -7.91 -6.61
N CYS A 63 -10.37 -7.09 -7.17
CA CYS A 63 -10.28 -6.61 -8.54
C CYS A 63 -10.44 -5.09 -8.64
N LEU A 64 -10.01 -4.51 -9.76
CA LEU A 64 -10.13 -3.07 -9.99
C LEU A 64 -11.59 -2.56 -9.94
N ASP A 65 -12.52 -3.38 -10.41
CA ASP A 65 -13.94 -3.02 -10.49
C ASP A 65 -14.66 -3.06 -9.14
N SER A 66 -14.03 -3.56 -8.08
CA SER A 66 -14.59 -3.51 -6.72
C SER A 66 -14.41 -2.14 -6.06
N LEU A 67 -13.56 -1.26 -6.62
CA LEU A 67 -13.20 0.04 -6.06
C LEU A 67 -13.92 1.21 -6.75
N ASP A 68 -14.25 2.26 -6.00
CA ASP A 68 -14.67 3.57 -6.53
C ASP A 68 -13.44 4.40 -6.92
N LEU A 69 -12.93 4.13 -8.13
CA LEU A 69 -11.73 4.81 -8.66
C LEU A 69 -11.91 6.31 -8.89
N PRO A 70 -13.06 6.83 -9.35
CA PRO A 70 -13.32 8.26 -9.37
C PRO A 70 -13.18 8.91 -7.99
N LEU A 71 -13.72 8.29 -6.94
CA LEU A 71 -13.60 8.78 -5.57
C LEU A 71 -12.15 8.70 -5.06
N LEU A 72 -11.45 7.59 -5.30
CA LEU A 72 -10.03 7.43 -4.96
C LEU A 72 -9.19 8.52 -5.62
N THR A 73 -9.34 8.69 -6.94
CA THR A 73 -8.56 9.66 -7.72
C THR A 73 -8.79 11.09 -7.23
N SER A 74 -10.05 11.50 -7.08
CA SER A 74 -10.38 12.85 -6.59
C SER A 74 -9.92 13.10 -5.16
N THR A 75 -9.91 12.06 -4.31
CA THR A 75 -9.38 12.14 -2.94
C THR A 75 -7.87 12.32 -2.94
N LEU A 76 -7.13 11.60 -3.79
CA LEU A 76 -5.67 11.76 -3.92
C LEU A 76 -5.30 13.13 -4.48
N GLU A 77 -6.03 13.63 -5.48
CA GLU A 77 -5.86 14.99 -6.00
C GLU A 77 -6.08 16.04 -4.90
N TYR A 78 -7.16 15.88 -4.12
CA TYR A 78 -7.43 16.76 -2.97
C TYR A 78 -6.30 16.74 -1.95
N ILE A 79 -5.80 15.55 -1.58
CA ILE A 79 -4.69 15.41 -0.63
C ILE A 79 -3.44 16.11 -1.14
N LYS A 80 -3.12 15.94 -2.43
CA LYS A 80 -1.94 16.54 -3.05
C LYS A 80 -1.98 18.06 -2.99
N GLU A 81 -3.16 18.65 -3.16
CA GLU A 81 -3.39 20.10 -3.08
C GLU A 81 -3.47 20.61 -1.61
N HIS A 82 -4.12 19.87 -0.72
CA HIS A 82 -4.48 20.35 0.61
C HIS A 82 -3.58 19.87 1.74
N GLY A 83 -2.66 18.95 1.47
CA GLY A 83 -1.74 18.39 2.46
C GLY A 83 -2.38 17.34 3.38
N ARG A 84 -3.68 17.04 3.23
CA ARG A 84 -4.41 16.16 4.16
C ARG A 84 -5.65 15.52 3.53
N PRO A 85 -6.10 14.37 4.03
CA PRO A 85 -7.38 13.79 3.63
C PRO A 85 -8.56 14.75 3.88
N PRO A 86 -9.66 14.65 3.12
CA PRO A 86 -10.90 15.36 3.40
C PRO A 86 -11.35 15.14 4.85
N THR A 87 -11.87 16.17 5.52
CA THR A 87 -12.20 16.09 6.97
C THR A 87 -13.30 15.11 7.32
N ASN A 88 -14.12 14.73 6.33
CA ASN A 88 -15.18 13.74 6.44
C ASN A 88 -14.69 12.32 6.11
N PHE A 89 -13.42 12.14 5.76
CA PHE A 89 -12.85 10.83 5.50
C PHE A 89 -12.51 10.15 6.83
N ILE A 90 -13.15 9.02 7.10
CA ILE A 90 -12.92 8.19 8.28
C ILE A 90 -12.43 6.84 7.78
N SER A 91 -11.16 6.54 8.03
CA SER A 91 -10.58 5.24 7.72
C SER A 91 -11.23 4.14 8.57
N LYS A 92 -11.74 3.11 7.90
CA LYS A 92 -12.30 1.91 8.51
C LYS A 92 -11.22 0.86 8.69
N GLU A 93 -10.29 0.79 7.75
CA GLU A 93 -9.17 -0.15 7.80
C GLU A 93 -8.19 0.17 8.95
N ASP A 94 -8.05 1.44 9.35
CA ASP A 94 -7.27 1.79 10.55
C ASP A 94 -7.88 1.25 11.85
N GLN A 95 -9.16 0.87 11.85
CA GLN A 95 -9.84 0.27 13.01
C GLN A 95 -9.60 -1.24 13.10
N ASN A 96 -9.10 -1.89 12.04
CA ASN A 96 -8.80 -3.31 12.07
C ASN A 96 -7.60 -3.58 13.00
N GLU A 97 -7.72 -4.61 13.82
CA GLU A 97 -6.61 -5.12 14.63
C GLU A 97 -5.51 -5.64 13.70
N VAL A 98 -4.34 -5.00 13.77
CA VAL A 98 -3.10 -5.55 13.22
C VAL A 98 -2.38 -6.15 14.41
N GLY A 99 -2.01 -7.44 14.31
CA GLY A 99 -1.25 -8.12 15.35
C GLY A 99 0.12 -7.47 15.61
N GLU A 100 0.90 -8.02 16.54
CA GLU A 100 2.24 -7.51 16.84
C GLU A 100 3.07 -7.36 15.55
N SER A 101 3.67 -6.18 15.36
CA SER A 101 4.41 -5.83 14.14
C SER A 101 5.71 -6.62 13.98
N GLY A 102 6.15 -7.32 15.04
CA GLY A 102 7.45 -7.99 15.10
C GLY A 102 8.64 -7.04 15.22
N VAL A 103 8.41 -5.73 15.32
CA VAL A 103 9.45 -4.71 15.50
C VAL A 103 9.34 -4.14 16.91
N SER A 104 10.47 -4.11 17.63
CA SER A 104 10.48 -3.61 19.01
C SER A 104 10.26 -2.10 19.08
N GLU A 105 9.61 -1.61 20.14
CA GLU A 105 9.45 -0.17 20.38
C GLU A 105 10.79 0.57 20.39
N LYS A 106 11.85 -0.08 20.91
CA LYS A 106 13.21 0.47 20.91
C LYS A 106 13.72 0.71 19.48
N THR A 107 13.46 -0.22 18.55
CA THR A 107 13.83 -0.08 17.14
C THR A 107 13.06 1.06 16.48
N VAL A 108 11.76 1.18 16.77
CA VAL A 108 10.91 2.29 16.26
C VAL A 108 11.45 3.64 16.73
N VAL A 109 11.78 3.77 18.02
CA VAL A 109 12.37 5.01 18.59
C VAL A 109 13.71 5.32 17.92
N GLN A 110 14.58 4.32 17.76
CA GLN A 110 15.89 4.49 17.10
C GLN A 110 15.74 5.03 15.67
N PHE A 111 14.83 4.47 14.87
CA PHE A 111 14.61 4.96 13.51
C PHE A 111 13.99 6.35 13.49
N ARG A 112 13.09 6.67 14.42
CA ARG A 112 12.53 8.03 14.54
C ARG A 112 13.62 9.06 14.81
N GLU A 113 14.53 8.77 15.74
CA GLU A 113 15.67 9.65 16.05
C GLU A 113 16.62 9.79 14.85
N GLU A 114 16.90 8.70 14.12
CA GLU A 114 17.72 8.73 12.91
C GLU A 114 17.10 9.64 11.83
N ILE A 115 15.80 9.50 11.56
CA ILE A 115 15.08 10.32 10.59
C ILE A 115 15.12 11.79 11.01
N GLN A 116 14.87 12.10 12.27
CA GLN A 116 14.96 13.47 12.79
C GLN A 116 16.36 14.06 12.60
N HIS A 117 17.41 13.26 12.84
CA HIS A 117 18.79 13.71 12.66
C HIS A 117 19.16 13.94 11.19
N VAL A 118 18.72 13.06 10.28
CA VAL A 118 19.01 13.15 8.84
C VAL A 118 18.23 14.28 8.17
N CYS A 119 16.97 14.49 8.55
CA CYS A 119 16.11 15.51 7.95
C CYS A 119 16.24 16.89 8.62
N GLY A 120 16.83 16.97 9.83
CA GLY A 120 17.06 18.21 10.57
C GLY A 120 15.76 18.96 10.93
N ASP A 121 15.85 20.27 11.18
CA ASP A 121 14.68 21.11 11.49
C ASP A 121 13.75 21.35 10.28
N ARG A 122 14.21 20.99 9.06
CA ARG A 122 13.38 21.00 7.83
C ARG A 122 12.65 19.68 7.62
N ALA A 123 12.62 18.81 8.63
CA ALA A 123 11.92 17.56 8.59
C ALA A 123 10.43 17.80 8.26
N PHE A 124 10.13 17.66 6.98
CA PHE A 124 8.79 17.48 6.41
C PHE A 124 7.87 18.70 6.55
N ASP A 125 8.30 19.84 5.98
CA ASP A 125 7.41 21.00 5.72
C ASP A 125 6.16 20.59 4.91
N SER A 126 6.26 19.52 4.11
CA SER A 126 5.15 18.83 3.46
C SER A 126 4.64 17.64 4.28
N PRO A 127 3.32 17.50 4.47
CA PRO A 127 2.71 16.27 4.97
C PRO A 127 3.04 15.07 4.08
N ILE A 128 3.18 13.89 4.70
CA ILE A 128 3.28 12.62 3.98
C ILE A 128 1.94 11.88 4.12
N VAL A 129 1.44 11.37 3.00
CA VAL A 129 0.30 10.45 3.03
C VAL A 129 0.70 9.14 2.37
N ILE A 130 0.68 8.08 3.17
CA ILE A 130 0.93 6.71 2.73
C ILE A 130 -0.36 6.16 2.14
N ILE A 131 -0.31 5.71 0.89
CA ILE A 131 -1.43 5.04 0.21
C ILE A 131 -1.15 3.54 0.31
N ASP A 132 -1.84 2.85 1.22
CA ASP A 132 -1.76 1.39 1.39
C ASP A 132 -2.80 0.72 0.50
N GLY A 133 -2.36 -0.18 -0.39
CA GLY A 133 -3.31 -0.88 -1.23
C GLY A 133 -2.76 -2.09 -1.97
N PHE A 134 -3.64 -3.02 -2.33
CA PHE A 134 -3.24 -4.22 -3.06
C PHE A 134 -2.99 -3.96 -4.56
N LEU A 135 -3.55 -2.87 -5.10
CA LEU A 135 -3.48 -2.54 -6.53
C LEU A 135 -3.33 -1.02 -6.71
N LEU A 136 -2.09 -0.53 -6.81
CA LEU A 136 -1.77 0.89 -7.00
C LEU A 136 -1.01 1.20 -8.28
N TYR A 137 -0.46 0.19 -8.95
CA TYR A 137 0.49 0.34 -10.05
C TYR A 137 -0.08 -0.23 -11.34
N SER A 138 -0.27 0.63 -12.33
CA SER A 138 -0.65 0.25 -13.68
C SER A 138 -0.28 1.34 -14.66
N ASP A 139 -0.05 0.97 -15.91
CA ASP A 139 0.08 1.86 -17.06
C ASP A 139 -1.25 2.02 -17.83
N ILE A 140 -2.32 1.34 -17.39
CA ILE A 140 -3.62 1.32 -18.06
C ILE A 140 -4.63 2.23 -17.33
N PRO A 141 -5.36 3.10 -18.05
CA PRO A 141 -6.46 3.86 -17.47
C PRO A 141 -7.60 2.97 -16.95
N PRO A 142 -8.30 3.36 -15.87
CA PRO A 142 -8.12 4.62 -15.14
C PRO A 142 -7.02 4.57 -14.06
N LEU A 143 -6.47 3.40 -13.75
CA LEU A 143 -5.54 3.21 -12.63
C LEU A 143 -4.19 3.91 -12.85
N SER A 144 -3.75 4.09 -14.09
CA SER A 144 -2.54 4.87 -14.41
C SER A 144 -2.55 6.27 -13.82
N LYS A 145 -3.72 6.93 -13.75
CA LYS A 145 -3.85 8.25 -13.13
C LYS A 145 -3.56 8.22 -11.62
N VAL A 146 -3.98 7.16 -10.92
CA VAL A 146 -3.62 6.95 -9.51
C VAL A 146 -2.11 6.76 -9.39
N THR A 147 -1.51 5.95 -10.25
CA THR A 147 -0.05 5.73 -10.27
C THR A 147 0.73 7.03 -10.52
N GLU A 148 0.30 7.88 -11.44
CA GLU A 148 0.93 9.18 -11.75
C GLU A 148 0.90 10.17 -10.57
N LEU A 149 -0.12 10.10 -9.71
CA LEU A 149 -0.22 10.97 -8.53
C LEU A 149 0.81 10.62 -7.45
N LEU A 150 1.33 9.39 -7.41
CA LEU A 150 2.26 8.93 -6.38
C LEU A 150 3.68 9.44 -6.61
N ASP A 151 4.27 10.07 -5.59
CA ASP A 151 5.65 10.56 -5.60
C ASP A 151 6.66 9.43 -5.37
N VAL A 152 6.38 8.57 -4.39
CA VAL A 152 7.23 7.43 -4.02
C VAL A 152 6.40 6.17 -4.21
N LYS A 153 6.93 5.17 -4.91
CA LYS A 153 6.20 3.93 -5.23
C LYS A 153 6.98 2.72 -4.73
N LEU A 154 6.55 2.15 -3.61
CA LEU A 154 7.16 0.97 -2.99
C LEU A 154 6.32 -0.28 -3.30
N PHE A 155 6.96 -1.39 -3.67
CA PHE A 155 6.29 -2.65 -4.02
C PHE A 155 6.81 -3.83 -3.19
N LEU A 156 5.96 -4.38 -2.32
CA LEU A 156 6.25 -5.58 -1.54
C LEU A 156 5.87 -6.84 -2.34
N HIS A 157 6.76 -7.31 -3.21
CA HIS A 157 6.46 -8.47 -4.09
C HIS A 157 7.00 -9.81 -3.59
N ASN A 158 7.88 -9.83 -2.59
CA ASN A 158 8.57 -11.02 -2.11
C ASN A 158 7.69 -11.91 -1.23
N VAL A 159 6.52 -12.31 -1.74
CA VAL A 159 5.66 -13.30 -1.11
C VAL A 159 5.16 -14.31 -2.12
N THR A 160 5.13 -15.56 -1.68
CA THR A 160 4.68 -16.68 -2.50
C THR A 160 3.17 -16.89 -2.41
N TYR A 161 2.60 -17.54 -3.41
CA TYR A 161 1.21 -18.01 -3.40
C TYR A 161 0.90 -18.77 -2.11
N GLN A 162 1.79 -19.67 -1.68
CA GLN A 162 1.64 -20.47 -0.47
C GLN A 162 1.57 -19.60 0.80
N THR A 163 2.33 -18.52 0.84
CA THR A 163 2.34 -17.57 1.96
C THR A 163 1.07 -16.74 1.99
N VAL A 164 0.65 -16.23 0.82
CA VAL A 164 -0.61 -15.48 0.68
C VAL A 164 -1.79 -16.35 1.10
N LYS A 165 -1.88 -17.58 0.59
CA LYS A 165 -2.93 -18.54 0.93
C LYS A 165 -2.99 -18.82 2.42
N ARG A 166 -1.88 -19.24 3.02
CA ARG A 166 -1.80 -19.51 4.46
C ARG A 166 -2.23 -18.32 5.32
N ARG A 167 -1.76 -17.11 4.98
CA ARG A 167 -2.06 -15.91 5.77
C ARG A 167 -3.48 -15.40 5.55
N ARG A 168 -4.00 -15.45 4.33
CA ARG A 168 -5.35 -14.99 3.99
C ARG A 168 -6.40 -15.91 4.62
N GLU A 169 -6.26 -17.22 4.48
CA GLU A 169 -7.19 -18.20 5.06
C GLU A 169 -7.18 -18.23 6.60
N ALA A 170 -6.12 -17.70 7.23
CA ALA A 170 -6.04 -17.56 8.68
C ALA A 170 -6.73 -16.28 9.22
N ARG A 171 -7.17 -15.36 8.36
CA ARG A 171 -7.91 -14.17 8.78
C ARG A 171 -9.34 -14.55 9.14
N LYS A 172 -9.85 -13.96 10.23
CA LYS A 172 -11.21 -14.22 10.72
C LYS A 172 -12.32 -13.59 9.86
N GLY A 173 -11.95 -12.67 8.96
CA GLY A 173 -12.85 -11.91 8.09
C GLY A 173 -12.50 -10.42 8.07
N TYR A 174 -13.35 -9.62 7.43
CA TYR A 174 -13.15 -8.21 7.07
C TYR A 174 -14.39 -7.40 7.41
N VAL A 175 -14.20 -6.16 7.87
CA VAL A 175 -15.31 -5.22 8.05
C VAL A 175 -15.59 -4.55 6.71
N THR A 176 -16.84 -4.64 6.22
CA THR A 176 -17.27 -4.00 4.96
C THR A 176 -18.08 -2.73 5.23
N LEU A 177 -18.54 -2.06 4.17
CA LEU A 177 -19.45 -0.92 4.29
C LEU A 177 -20.79 -1.31 4.93
N GLU A 178 -21.28 -2.53 4.63
CA GLU A 178 -22.62 -2.98 5.02
C GLU A 178 -22.61 -4.11 6.08
N GLY A 179 -21.44 -4.59 6.50
CA GLY A 179 -21.35 -5.63 7.52
C GLY A 179 -19.96 -6.26 7.70
N PHE A 180 -19.92 -7.58 7.59
CA PHE A 180 -18.73 -8.40 7.80
C PHE A 180 -18.63 -9.45 6.70
N TRP A 181 -17.46 -9.56 6.08
CA TRP A 181 -17.16 -10.51 5.02
C TRP A 181 -16.17 -11.56 5.52
N GLU A 182 -16.42 -12.82 5.19
CA GLU A 182 -15.48 -13.92 5.40
C GLU A 182 -15.22 -14.59 4.06
N ASP A 183 -13.95 -14.78 3.72
CA ASP A 183 -13.55 -15.40 2.46
C ASP A 183 -14.12 -16.83 2.38
N PRO A 184 -14.91 -17.18 1.34
CA PRO A 184 -15.43 -18.53 1.21
C PRO A 184 -14.31 -19.56 0.92
N PRO A 185 -14.55 -20.86 1.15
CA PRO A 185 -13.54 -21.88 0.87
C PRO A 185 -13.00 -21.83 -0.56
N GLY A 186 -11.68 -21.77 -0.70
CA GLY A 186 -10.99 -21.68 -2.00
C GLY A 186 -10.96 -20.28 -2.61
N TYR A 187 -11.37 -19.23 -1.89
CA TYR A 187 -11.37 -17.85 -2.39
C TYR A 187 -9.99 -17.39 -2.88
N VAL A 188 -8.91 -17.79 -2.19
CA VAL A 188 -7.54 -17.44 -2.62
C VAL A 188 -7.22 -18.01 -4.00
N ASP A 189 -7.64 -19.25 -4.25
CA ASP A 189 -7.34 -19.99 -5.48
C ASP A 189 -8.14 -19.44 -6.67
N LYS A 190 -9.34 -18.94 -6.41
CA LYS A 190 -10.31 -18.53 -7.42
C LYS A 190 -10.32 -17.03 -7.69
N ILE A 191 -9.95 -16.21 -6.71
CA ILE A 191 -10.06 -14.76 -6.76
C ILE A 191 -8.71 -14.10 -6.47
N VAL A 192 -8.23 -14.19 -5.22
CA VAL A 192 -7.11 -13.36 -4.73
C VAL A 192 -5.84 -13.54 -5.57
N TRP A 193 -5.40 -14.79 -5.76
CA TRP A 193 -4.15 -15.03 -6.49
C TRP A 193 -4.29 -14.84 -8.00
N PRO A 194 -5.34 -15.36 -8.68
CA PRO A 194 -5.54 -15.07 -10.10
C PRO A 194 -5.59 -13.58 -10.44
N ASN A 195 -6.27 -12.76 -9.63
CA ASN A 195 -6.31 -11.31 -9.85
C ASN A 195 -4.97 -10.64 -9.58
N TYR A 196 -4.25 -11.05 -8.52
CA TYR A 196 -2.89 -10.56 -8.31
C TYR A 196 -1.99 -10.85 -9.53
N VAL A 197 -2.02 -12.08 -10.07
CA VAL A 197 -1.26 -12.44 -11.28
C VAL A 197 -1.70 -11.57 -12.46
N LYS A 198 -3.02 -11.50 -12.72
CA LYS A 198 -3.59 -10.74 -13.84
C LYS A 198 -3.12 -9.29 -13.83
N ASP A 199 -3.21 -8.65 -12.67
CA ASP A 199 -3.01 -7.21 -12.53
C ASP A 199 -1.54 -6.82 -12.32
N HIS A 200 -0.66 -7.74 -11.90
CA HIS A 200 0.74 -7.42 -11.61
C HIS A 200 1.75 -8.12 -12.52
N LYS A 201 1.40 -9.15 -13.30
CA LYS A 201 2.36 -9.90 -14.14
C LYS A 201 3.21 -9.02 -15.06
N PHE A 202 2.71 -7.86 -15.49
CA PHE A 202 3.46 -6.94 -16.35
C PHE A 202 4.71 -6.35 -15.66
N LEU A 203 4.75 -6.35 -14.32
CA LEU A 203 5.90 -5.91 -13.52
C LEU A 203 7.00 -6.97 -13.39
N PHE A 204 6.80 -8.19 -13.91
CA PHE A 204 7.70 -9.32 -13.72
C PHE A 204 8.20 -9.88 -15.06
N TYR A 205 9.39 -10.46 -15.06
CA TYR A 205 9.89 -11.20 -16.22
C TYR A 205 9.01 -12.43 -16.49
N ASP A 206 8.71 -12.67 -17.77
CA ASP A 206 7.86 -13.78 -18.25
C ASP A 206 6.44 -13.83 -17.63
N GLY A 207 6.03 -12.77 -16.93
CA GLY A 207 4.77 -12.73 -16.19
C GLY A 207 4.75 -13.56 -14.90
N ASP A 208 5.91 -14.02 -14.41
CA ASP A 208 6.03 -14.81 -13.19
C ASP A 208 6.07 -13.91 -11.94
N VAL A 209 4.92 -13.76 -11.28
CA VAL A 209 4.77 -12.89 -10.09
C VAL A 209 5.47 -13.39 -8.83
N GLU A 210 6.00 -14.62 -8.82
CA GLU A 210 6.88 -15.13 -7.76
C GLU A 210 8.36 -15.03 -8.15
N GLY A 211 8.63 -14.61 -9.39
CA GLY A 211 9.96 -14.41 -9.93
C GLY A 211 10.48 -12.97 -9.77
N ARG A 212 11.45 -12.63 -10.61
CA ARG A 212 12.13 -11.33 -10.57
C ARG A 212 11.30 -10.25 -11.25
N LEU A 213 11.32 -9.06 -10.66
CA LEU A 213 10.76 -7.87 -11.30
C LEU A 213 11.48 -7.56 -12.61
N ASN A 214 10.71 -7.07 -13.58
CA ASN A 214 11.24 -6.45 -14.77
C ASN A 214 11.76 -5.05 -14.41
N GLU A 215 13.08 -4.94 -14.27
CA GLU A 215 13.75 -3.70 -13.86
C GLU A 215 13.49 -2.53 -14.81
N GLU A 216 13.35 -2.79 -16.12
CA GLU A 216 13.10 -1.74 -17.11
C GLU A 216 11.70 -1.14 -16.91
N VAL A 217 10.67 -1.99 -16.78
CA VAL A 217 9.28 -1.58 -16.52
C VAL A 217 9.16 -0.86 -15.18
N CYS A 218 9.75 -1.42 -14.11
CA CYS A 218 9.75 -0.80 -12.79
C CYS A 218 10.44 0.57 -12.82
N LYS A 219 11.56 0.70 -13.53
CA LYS A 219 12.25 1.98 -13.67
C LYS A 219 11.44 3.01 -14.46
N GLU A 220 10.79 2.59 -15.54
CA GLU A 220 9.91 3.46 -16.35
C GLU A 220 8.75 4.02 -15.52
N LEU A 221 8.14 3.19 -14.68
CA LEU A 221 7.03 3.58 -13.80
C LEU A 221 7.47 4.20 -12.48
N GLY A 222 8.78 4.24 -12.20
CA GLY A 222 9.35 4.74 -10.95
C GLY A 222 9.02 3.87 -9.73
N ILE A 223 8.77 2.58 -9.92
CA ILE A 223 8.43 1.60 -8.87
C ILE A 223 9.72 1.00 -8.28
N ARG A 224 9.82 1.01 -6.96
CA ARG A 224 10.89 0.35 -6.19
C ARG A 224 10.36 -0.95 -5.62
N GLY A 225 10.86 -2.07 -6.13
CA GLY A 225 10.62 -3.38 -5.55
C GLY A 225 11.45 -3.61 -4.28
N MET A 226 10.87 -4.31 -3.32
CA MET A 226 11.61 -4.81 -2.15
C MET A 226 12.72 -5.77 -2.62
N PRO A 227 14.00 -5.53 -2.30
CA PRO A 227 15.08 -6.40 -2.73
C PRO A 227 14.91 -7.85 -2.24
N GLU A 228 15.21 -8.81 -3.10
CA GLU A 228 15.31 -10.21 -2.72
C GLU A 228 16.46 -10.42 -1.72
N ARG A 229 16.25 -11.24 -0.70
CA ARG A 229 17.27 -11.60 0.31
C ARG A 229 17.62 -13.09 0.28
N GLY A 230 17.72 -13.66 -0.93
CA GLY A 230 17.97 -15.09 -1.11
C GLY A 230 16.92 -15.96 -0.42
N ASP A 231 17.33 -17.12 0.11
CA ASP A 231 16.43 -18.07 0.78
C ASP A 231 15.89 -17.60 2.15
N ASN A 232 16.34 -16.44 2.65
CA ASN A 232 15.92 -15.95 3.96
C ASN A 232 14.57 -15.25 3.87
N GLN A 233 13.66 -15.63 4.78
CA GLN A 233 12.38 -14.97 4.94
C GLN A 233 12.60 -13.50 5.32
N ILE A 234 12.07 -12.59 4.50
CA ILE A 234 12.12 -11.15 4.76
C ILE A 234 11.26 -10.83 5.98
N SER A 235 11.87 -10.23 7.01
CA SER A 235 11.17 -9.77 8.21
C SER A 235 10.50 -8.41 7.98
N ILE A 236 9.52 -8.06 8.83
CA ILE A 236 8.93 -6.72 8.80
C ILE A 236 9.99 -5.63 9.06
N GLN A 237 11.00 -5.93 9.90
CA GLN A 237 12.10 -4.99 10.14
C GLN A 237 12.92 -4.75 8.86
N ASP A 238 13.20 -5.79 8.07
CA ASP A 238 13.91 -5.64 6.79
C ASP A 238 13.12 -4.77 5.80
N MET A 239 11.80 -4.97 5.74
CA MET A 239 10.91 -4.14 4.92
C MET A 239 10.92 -2.68 5.39
N LEU A 240 10.93 -2.47 6.69
CA LEU A 240 10.98 -1.14 7.31
C LEU A 240 12.29 -0.42 7.01
N GLU A 241 13.42 -1.09 7.18
CA GLU A 241 14.76 -0.54 6.87
C GLU A 241 14.87 -0.12 5.40
N TRP A 242 14.40 -0.98 4.49
CA TRP A 242 14.36 -0.68 3.06
C TRP A 242 13.44 0.49 2.73
N ALA A 243 12.22 0.50 3.25
CA ALA A 243 11.27 1.58 2.97
C ALA A 243 11.79 2.93 3.49
N LEU A 244 12.34 2.98 4.71
CA LEU A 244 12.95 4.20 5.26
C LEU A 244 14.14 4.68 4.42
N ALA A 245 14.95 3.75 3.88
CA ALA A 245 16.04 4.10 2.97
C ALA A 245 15.51 4.74 1.68
N ALA A 246 14.50 4.14 1.04
CA ALA A 246 13.89 4.68 -0.18
C ALA A 246 13.28 6.07 0.04
N VAL A 247 12.56 6.24 1.14
CA VAL A 247 11.98 7.52 1.58
C VAL A 247 13.09 8.57 1.75
N LYS A 248 14.17 8.26 2.49
CA LYS A 248 15.32 9.16 2.70
C LYS A 248 15.96 9.62 1.39
N GLU A 249 16.06 8.74 0.39
CA GLU A 249 16.65 9.09 -0.92
C GLU A 249 15.84 10.14 -1.67
N ASP A 250 14.51 10.03 -1.66
CA ASP A 250 13.64 10.98 -2.37
C ASP A 250 13.60 12.36 -1.70
N PHE A 251 13.74 12.40 -0.37
CA PHE A 251 13.84 13.67 0.35
C PHE A 251 15.18 14.38 0.17
N ARG A 252 16.26 13.67 -0.18
CA ARG A 252 17.55 14.32 -0.47
C ARG A 252 17.61 14.92 -1.87
N GLN A 253 16.73 14.49 -2.77
CA GLN A 253 16.71 14.91 -4.18
C GLN A 253 15.77 16.10 -4.44
N LYS A 254 14.84 16.39 -3.51
CA LYS A 254 13.94 17.55 -3.54
C LYS A 254 14.49 18.68 -2.67
#